data_AF-A0A9P7TZ98-F1
#
_entry.id   AF-A0A9P7TZ98-F1
#
_cell.length_a   1.000
_cell.length_b   1.000
_cell.length_c   1.000
_cell.angle_alpha   90.00
_cell.angle_beta   90.00
_cell.angle_gamma   90.00
#
_symmetry.space_group_name_H-M   'P 1'
#
loop_
_entity.id
_entity.type
_entity.pdbx_description
1 polymer ?
#
loop_
_entity_poly.entity_id
_entity_poly.type
_entity_poly.pdbx_seq_one_letter_code
_entity_poly.pdbx_strand_id
1 'polypeptide(L)'
;MASLISAENEWSPLKAVIVGRAEHSAFPSEPRAVLEASMPAEHINEFRSGNPFPTEIVSKAQAELDNFASVLQQHGVKVYRPNEVDWLKVGGYTGSMPRDALMTVGNTLIESPFAWACRREEVELGYSTILSELSSGSGPARICRAPTIVGSDTIYDQSFLNVSEWHPR
;
A
#
# COMPACT_ATOMS: atom_id res chain seq x y z
N MET A 1 19.24 -14.87 -19.28
CA MET A 1 17.77 -14.70 -19.32
C MET A 1 17.43 -13.30 -18.80
N ALA A 2 16.37 -12.65 -19.28
CA ALA A 2 15.97 -11.33 -18.80
C ALA A 2 15.37 -11.42 -17.38
N SER A 3 15.61 -10.41 -16.54
CA SER A 3 14.97 -10.31 -15.23
C SER A 3 13.49 -9.92 -15.36
N LEU A 4 12.64 -10.45 -14.47
CA LEU A 4 11.25 -10.02 -14.34
C LEU A 4 11.12 -8.67 -13.62
N ILE A 5 12.19 -8.23 -12.94
CA ILE A 5 12.27 -6.95 -12.23
C ILE A 5 13.33 -6.10 -12.93
N SER A 6 12.92 -4.98 -13.51
CA SER A 6 13.82 -4.00 -14.12
C SER A 6 13.14 -2.65 -14.27
N ALA A 7 13.61 -1.62 -13.56
CA ALA A 7 13.23 -0.23 -13.78
C ALA A 7 14.38 0.72 -13.41
N GLU A 8 14.81 1.56 -14.35
CA GLU A 8 15.90 2.54 -14.17
C GLU A 8 15.39 3.99 -14.13
N ASN A 9 14.16 4.22 -14.60
CA ASN A 9 13.51 5.52 -14.66
C ASN A 9 12.00 5.35 -14.86
N GLU A 10 11.27 6.46 -14.83
CA GLU A 10 9.80 6.48 -14.84
C GLU A 10 9.19 6.67 -16.26
N TRP A 11 9.99 6.69 -17.32
CA TRP A 11 9.52 7.03 -18.69
C TRP A 11 9.92 6.04 -19.78
N SER A 12 10.84 5.11 -19.51
CA SER A 12 11.18 4.06 -20.47
C SER A 12 9.94 3.20 -20.80
N PRO A 13 9.88 2.59 -22.00
CA PRO A 13 8.72 1.78 -22.39
C PRO A 13 8.34 0.73 -21.35
N LEU A 14 7.13 0.83 -20.82
CA LEU A 14 6.60 -0.01 -19.76
C LEU A 14 6.33 -1.44 -20.29
N LYS A 15 6.84 -2.46 -19.59
CA LYS A 15 6.63 -3.88 -19.95
C LYS A 15 5.73 -4.62 -18.97
N ALA A 16 5.81 -4.28 -17.69
CA ALA A 16 4.99 -4.84 -16.63
C ALA A 16 4.73 -3.81 -15.54
N VAL A 17 3.58 -3.90 -14.87
CA VAL A 17 3.19 -2.99 -13.79
C VAL A 17 2.26 -3.68 -12.80
N ILE A 18 2.26 -3.23 -11.55
CA ILE A 18 1.27 -3.61 -10.54
C ILE A 18 0.20 -2.52 -10.48
N VAL A 19 -1.06 -2.89 -10.69
CA VAL A 19 -2.23 -2.00 -10.53
C VAL A 19 -2.99 -2.43 -9.29
N GLY A 20 -3.29 -1.49 -8.40
CA GLY A 20 -3.93 -1.76 -7.11
C GLY A 20 -5.37 -2.27 -7.19
N ARG A 21 -5.97 -2.45 -6.01
CA ARG A 21 -7.39 -2.80 -5.79
C ARG A 21 -8.02 -1.86 -4.78
N ALA A 22 -9.18 -1.31 -5.12
CA ALA A 22 -9.99 -0.49 -4.22
C ALA A 22 -10.90 -1.34 -3.33
N GLU A 23 -11.27 -2.53 -3.79
CA GLU A 23 -12.12 -3.49 -3.07
C GLU A 23 -11.72 -3.65 -1.60
N HIS A 24 -12.73 -3.69 -0.73
CA HIS A 24 -12.62 -3.93 0.71
C HIS A 24 -11.73 -2.95 1.49
N SER A 25 -11.37 -1.81 0.90
CA SER A 25 -10.59 -0.79 1.59
C SER A 25 -11.35 -0.25 2.80
N ALA A 26 -10.61 0.09 3.84
CA ALA A 26 -11.13 0.71 5.06
C ALA A 26 -10.39 2.02 5.34
N PHE A 27 -11.00 2.93 6.09
CA PHE A 27 -10.25 4.08 6.58
C PHE A 27 -9.13 3.60 7.52
N PRO A 28 -7.93 4.18 7.42
CA PRO A 28 -6.81 3.80 8.25
C PRO A 28 -7.07 4.20 9.70
N SER A 29 -6.55 3.40 10.63
CA SER A 29 -6.72 3.60 12.06
C SER A 29 -5.35 3.78 12.70
N GLU A 30 -5.01 5.03 13.01
CA GLU A 30 -3.78 5.43 13.69
C GLU A 30 -4.12 6.29 14.92
N PRO A 31 -3.15 6.56 15.82
CA PRO A 31 -3.37 7.51 16.89
C PRO A 31 -3.88 8.85 16.36
N ARG A 32 -4.85 9.46 17.04
CA ARG A 32 -5.56 10.65 16.57
C ARG A 32 -4.62 11.79 16.15
N ALA A 33 -3.57 12.04 16.94
CA ALA A 33 -2.59 13.09 16.65
C ALA A 33 -1.82 12.84 15.33
N VAL A 34 -1.55 11.58 14.99
CA VAL A 34 -0.90 11.19 13.71
C VAL A 34 -1.83 11.47 12.54
N LEU A 35 -3.12 11.13 12.69
CA LEU A 35 -4.14 11.41 11.68
C LEU A 35 -4.33 12.91 11.49
N GLU A 36 -4.42 13.69 12.58
CA GLU A 36 -4.59 15.15 12.52
C GLU A 36 -3.39 15.86 11.88
N ALA A 37 -2.19 15.28 11.99
CA ALA A 37 -0.98 15.80 11.35
C ALA A 37 -0.88 15.47 9.84
N SER A 38 -1.60 14.47 9.35
CA SER A 38 -1.43 13.93 7.99
C SER A 38 -2.67 13.95 7.12
N MET A 39 -3.87 14.05 7.70
CA MET A 39 -5.15 13.97 7.00
C MET A 39 -5.92 15.29 7.06
N PRO A 40 -6.79 15.56 6.06
CA PRO A 40 -7.65 16.74 6.08
C PRO A 40 -8.58 16.77 7.31
N ALA A 41 -8.63 17.92 7.98
CA ALA A 41 -9.44 18.10 9.19
C ALA A 41 -10.94 17.85 8.97
N GLU A 42 -11.45 18.09 7.76
CA GLU A 42 -12.86 17.87 7.40
C GLU A 42 -13.31 16.40 7.46
N HIS A 43 -12.38 15.47 7.27
CA HIS A 43 -12.67 14.03 7.21
C HIS A 43 -12.12 13.26 8.41
N ILE A 44 -11.54 13.95 9.38
CA ILE A 44 -10.78 13.32 10.46
C ILE A 44 -11.59 12.32 11.29
N ASN A 45 -12.92 12.47 11.36
CA ASN A 45 -13.80 11.57 12.09
C ASN A 45 -14.06 10.24 11.36
N GLU A 46 -13.75 10.18 10.07
CA GLU A 46 -13.81 8.94 9.30
C GLU A 46 -12.61 8.03 9.58
N PHE A 47 -11.49 8.59 10.03
CA PHE A 47 -10.27 7.87 10.40
C PHE A 47 -10.41 7.27 11.81
N ARG A 48 -11.24 6.24 11.91
CA ARG A 48 -11.49 5.47 13.14
C ARG A 48 -11.48 3.98 12.82
N SER A 49 -11.07 3.17 13.79
CA SER A 49 -11.07 1.71 13.67
C SER A 49 -12.46 1.18 13.27
N GLY A 50 -12.49 0.21 12.35
CA GLY A 50 -13.72 -0.43 11.93
C GLY A 50 -14.62 0.40 11.00
N ASN A 51 -14.09 1.46 10.37
CA ASN A 51 -14.85 2.26 9.40
C ASN A 51 -14.49 1.91 7.95
N PRO A 52 -15.39 1.28 7.17
CA PRO A 52 -15.16 1.03 5.75
C PRO A 52 -15.32 2.30 4.91
N PHE A 53 -14.71 2.34 3.72
CA PHE A 53 -15.07 3.34 2.73
C PHE A 53 -16.52 3.11 2.21
N PRO A 54 -17.23 4.17 1.80
CA PRO A 54 -18.56 4.01 1.20
C PRO A 54 -18.55 3.08 -0.01
N THR A 55 -19.45 2.09 -0.02
CA THR A 55 -19.49 1.05 -1.05
C THR A 55 -19.57 1.62 -2.47
N GLU A 56 -20.37 2.65 -2.68
CA GLU A 56 -20.49 3.28 -4.00
C GLU A 56 -19.17 3.88 -4.49
N ILE A 57 -18.39 4.48 -3.60
CA ILE A 57 -17.07 5.05 -3.93
C ILE A 57 -16.10 3.92 -4.27
N VAL A 58 -16.05 2.88 -3.44
CA VAL A 58 -15.18 1.70 -3.67
C VAL A 58 -15.51 1.02 -4.99
N SER A 59 -16.79 0.80 -5.30
CA SER A 59 -17.21 0.16 -6.55
C SER A 59 -16.82 0.98 -7.78
N LYS A 60 -16.97 2.31 -7.75
CA LYS A 60 -16.56 3.18 -8.85
C LYS A 60 -15.03 3.19 -9.02
N ALA A 61 -14.29 3.35 -7.93
CA ALA A 61 -12.83 3.33 -7.95
C ALA A 61 -12.28 1.98 -8.44
N GLN A 62 -12.89 0.87 -8.04
CA GLN A 62 -12.53 -0.46 -8.54
C GLN A 62 -12.75 -0.56 -10.06
N ALA A 63 -13.91 -0.10 -10.55
CA ALA A 63 -14.20 -0.11 -11.97
C ALA A 63 -13.20 0.75 -12.79
N GLU A 64 -12.78 1.89 -12.23
CA GLU A 64 -11.74 2.74 -12.83
C GLU A 64 -10.38 2.03 -12.87
N LEU A 65 -9.97 1.37 -11.79
CA LEU A 65 -8.72 0.58 -11.73
C LEU A 65 -8.74 -0.62 -12.68
N ASP A 66 -9.87 -1.30 -12.80
CA ASP A 66 -10.04 -2.43 -13.72
C ASP A 66 -9.99 -1.98 -15.18
N ASN A 67 -10.63 -0.85 -15.48
CA ASN A 67 -10.52 -0.23 -16.80
C ASN A 67 -9.08 0.19 -17.11
N PHE A 68 -8.38 0.82 -16.16
CA PHE A 68 -6.98 1.22 -16.32
C PHE A 68 -6.07 0.00 -16.59
N ALA A 69 -6.25 -1.08 -15.82
CA ALA A 69 -5.55 -2.34 -16.06
C ALA A 69 -5.84 -2.90 -17.46
N SER A 70 -7.10 -2.87 -17.91
CA SER A 70 -7.48 -3.31 -19.26
C SER A 70 -6.80 -2.50 -20.36
N VAL A 71 -6.78 -1.17 -20.24
CA VAL A 71 -6.11 -0.28 -21.20
C VAL A 71 -4.62 -0.60 -21.29
N LEU A 72 -3.94 -0.78 -20.16
CA LEU A 72 -2.52 -1.15 -20.14
C LEU A 72 -2.26 -2.50 -20.84
N GLN A 73 -3.12 -3.50 -20.60
CA GLN A 73 -3.03 -4.80 -21.26
C GLN A 73 -3.24 -4.70 -22.77
N GLN A 74 -4.16 -3.85 -23.24
CA GLN A 74 -4.37 -3.60 -24.68
C GLN A 74 -3.12 -3.00 -25.34
N HIS A 75 -2.31 -2.25 -24.59
CA HIS A 75 -1.01 -1.74 -25.02
C HIS A 75 0.14 -2.74 -24.83
N GLY A 76 -0.14 -4.00 -24.50
CA GLY A 76 0.86 -5.07 -24.38
C GLY A 76 1.63 -5.08 -23.06
N VAL A 77 1.20 -4.31 -22.05
CA VAL A 77 1.81 -4.29 -20.72
C VAL A 77 1.28 -5.47 -19.90
N LYS A 78 2.16 -6.26 -19.28
CA LYS A 78 1.76 -7.27 -18.29
C LYS A 78 1.26 -6.58 -17.02
N VAL A 79 0.01 -6.81 -16.63
CA VAL A 79 -0.57 -6.24 -15.41
C VAL A 79 -0.65 -7.30 -14.30
N TYR A 80 -0.04 -6.98 -13.16
CA TYR A 80 -0.20 -7.69 -11.90
C TYR A 80 -1.25 -7.00 -11.04
N ARG A 81 -2.02 -7.77 -10.28
CA ARG A 81 -3.02 -7.25 -9.33
C ARG A 81 -2.75 -7.84 -7.94
N PRO A 82 -2.80 -7.05 -6.85
CA PRO A 82 -2.70 -7.56 -5.49
C PRO A 82 -3.72 -8.66 -5.20
N ASN A 83 -3.45 -9.47 -4.18
CA ASN A 83 -4.43 -10.38 -3.60
C ASN A 83 -5.63 -9.59 -3.07
N GLU A 84 -6.79 -10.23 -3.05
CA GLU A 84 -7.98 -9.69 -2.39
C GLU A 84 -7.82 -9.83 -0.87
N VAL A 85 -7.97 -8.72 -0.15
CA VAL A 85 -7.81 -8.65 1.31
C VAL A 85 -8.97 -7.85 1.88
N ASP A 86 -9.64 -8.40 2.89
CA ASP A 86 -10.61 -7.65 3.69
C ASP A 86 -9.85 -6.74 4.66
N TRP A 87 -9.54 -5.51 4.22
CA TRP A 87 -8.73 -4.56 4.98
C TRP A 87 -9.41 -4.14 6.28
N LEU A 88 -10.74 -4.09 6.31
CA LEU A 88 -11.50 -3.81 7.52
C LEU A 88 -11.25 -4.88 8.59
N LYS A 89 -11.31 -6.16 8.20
CA LYS A 89 -11.15 -7.30 9.11
C LYS A 89 -9.74 -7.42 9.67
N VAL A 90 -8.72 -7.12 8.86
CA VAL A 90 -7.31 -7.20 9.29
C VAL A 90 -6.83 -5.91 9.98
N GLY A 91 -7.68 -4.88 10.08
CA GLY A 91 -7.30 -3.58 10.65
C GLY A 91 -6.30 -2.82 9.78
N GLY A 92 -6.33 -3.04 8.47
CA GLY A 92 -5.47 -2.40 7.49
C GLY A 92 -6.12 -1.21 6.78
N TYR A 93 -5.51 -0.82 5.66
CA TYR A 93 -5.94 0.37 4.90
C TYR A 93 -6.51 0.00 3.52
N THR A 94 -5.65 -0.38 2.57
CA THR A 94 -6.04 -0.60 1.18
C THR A 94 -4.98 -1.37 0.39
N GLY A 95 -5.40 -2.00 -0.71
CA GLY A 95 -4.51 -2.54 -1.74
C GLY A 95 -4.36 -1.61 -2.96
N SER A 96 -4.82 -0.36 -2.87
CA SER A 96 -4.94 0.55 -4.02
C SER A 96 -3.62 1.17 -4.45
N MET A 97 -2.63 1.27 -3.56
CA MET A 97 -1.43 2.10 -3.76
C MET A 97 -0.12 1.28 -3.74
N PRO A 98 0.15 0.41 -4.75
CA PRO A 98 1.42 -0.33 -4.83
C PRO A 98 2.67 0.54 -4.73
N ARG A 99 2.59 1.80 -5.18
CA ARG A 99 3.71 2.75 -5.17
C ARG A 99 4.17 3.13 -3.77
N ASP A 100 3.28 3.10 -2.78
CA ASP A 100 3.64 3.36 -1.38
C ASP A 100 4.40 2.17 -0.79
N ALA A 101 4.04 0.96 -1.22
CA ALA A 101 4.49 -0.30 -0.66
C ALA A 101 5.81 -0.80 -1.27
N LEU A 102 5.98 -0.62 -2.58
CA LEU A 102 7.05 -1.26 -3.36
C LEU A 102 7.75 -0.26 -4.27
N MET A 103 9.08 -0.27 -4.26
CA MET A 103 9.92 0.51 -5.17
C MET A 103 10.87 -0.40 -5.95
N THR A 104 11.04 -0.15 -7.24
CA THR A 104 12.02 -0.89 -8.07
C THR A 104 13.20 0.01 -8.43
N VAL A 105 14.43 -0.49 -8.23
CA VAL A 105 15.68 0.16 -8.61
C VAL A 105 16.55 -0.87 -9.33
N GLY A 106 16.74 -0.67 -10.64
CA GLY A 106 17.35 -1.67 -11.51
C GLY A 106 16.60 -2.99 -11.37
N ASN A 107 17.31 -4.05 -10.99
CA ASN A 107 16.74 -5.38 -10.79
C ASN A 107 16.34 -5.72 -9.35
N THR A 108 16.27 -4.71 -8.47
CA THR A 108 15.91 -4.87 -7.07
C THR A 108 14.55 -4.27 -6.80
N LEU A 109 13.65 -5.05 -6.21
CA LEU A 109 12.38 -4.57 -5.66
C LEU A 109 12.53 -4.44 -4.14
N ILE A 110 12.13 -3.31 -3.59
CA ILE A 110 12.34 -2.89 -2.20
C ILE A 110 10.98 -2.65 -1.58
N GLU A 111 10.73 -3.28 -0.44
CA GLU A 111 9.54 -3.04 0.38
C GLU A 111 9.77 -1.81 1.27
N SER A 112 8.78 -0.92 1.30
CA SER A 112 8.80 0.26 2.17
C SER A 112 8.53 -0.13 3.63
N PRO A 113 9.30 0.38 4.60
CA PRO A 113 8.93 0.31 6.01
C PRO A 113 7.86 1.36 6.32
N PHE A 114 6.60 0.93 6.48
CA PHE A 114 5.48 1.84 6.70
C PHE A 114 5.54 2.56 8.06
N ALA A 115 5.26 3.87 8.03
CA ALA A 115 5.13 4.68 9.23
C ALA A 115 3.80 4.48 9.97
N TRP A 116 2.73 4.18 9.22
CA TRP A 116 1.42 3.82 9.77
C TRP A 116 1.42 2.35 10.17
N ALA A 117 1.12 2.08 11.43
CA ALA A 117 1.05 0.73 11.97
C ALA A 117 0.05 -0.16 11.20
N CYS A 118 -1.11 0.38 10.81
CA CYS A 118 -2.14 -0.35 10.06
C CYS A 118 -1.69 -0.82 8.67
N ARG A 119 -0.58 -0.29 8.12
CA ARG A 119 -0.07 -0.65 6.79
C ARG A 119 1.07 -1.67 6.81
N ARG A 120 1.57 -2.06 7.98
CA ARG A 120 2.79 -2.89 8.09
C ARG A 120 2.64 -4.29 7.49
N GLU A 121 1.43 -4.82 7.44
CA GLU A 121 1.14 -6.12 6.83
C GLU A 121 0.70 -6.01 5.36
N GLU A 122 0.62 -4.80 4.80
CA GLU A 122 0.07 -4.55 3.45
C GLU A 122 0.83 -5.33 2.37
N VAL A 123 2.16 -5.40 2.46
CA VAL A 123 2.99 -6.16 1.51
C VAL A 123 2.73 -7.65 1.59
N GLU A 124 2.70 -8.22 2.80
CA GLU A 124 2.53 -9.65 2.99
C GLU A 124 1.14 -10.13 2.57
N LEU A 125 0.10 -9.40 2.98
CA LEU A 125 -1.28 -9.74 2.66
C LEU A 125 -1.60 -9.50 1.17
N GLY A 126 -1.19 -8.35 0.65
CA GLY A 126 -1.56 -7.89 -0.69
C GLY A 126 -0.65 -8.39 -1.82
N TYR A 127 0.63 -8.61 -1.58
CA TYR A 127 1.62 -8.74 -2.67
C TYR A 127 2.44 -10.03 -2.63
N SER A 128 2.34 -10.85 -1.59
CA SER A 128 3.11 -12.11 -1.44
C SER A 128 3.04 -13.02 -2.66
N THR A 129 1.87 -13.18 -3.29
CA THR A 129 1.71 -13.97 -4.53
C THR A 129 2.52 -13.38 -5.69
N ILE A 130 2.47 -12.07 -5.88
CA ILE A 130 3.25 -11.37 -6.92
C ILE A 130 4.75 -11.52 -6.64
N LEU A 131 5.17 -11.29 -5.39
CA LEU A 131 6.58 -11.37 -4.99
C LEU A 131 7.12 -12.80 -5.17
N SER A 132 6.31 -13.81 -4.87
CA SER A 132 6.66 -15.21 -5.12
C SER A 132 6.90 -15.47 -6.61
N GLU A 133 6.00 -15.02 -7.49
CA GLU A 133 6.18 -15.14 -8.94
C GLU A 133 7.46 -14.44 -9.40
N LEU A 134 7.67 -13.18 -9.00
CA LEU A 134 8.84 -12.40 -9.38
C LEU A 134 10.15 -13.04 -8.91
N SER A 135 10.15 -13.67 -7.74
CA SER A 135 11.31 -14.39 -7.18
C SER A 135 11.63 -15.71 -7.91
N SER A 136 10.62 -16.34 -8.53
CA SER A 136 10.78 -17.61 -9.26
C SER A 136 11.39 -17.45 -10.66
N GLY A 137 11.55 -16.22 -11.14
CA GLY A 137 12.12 -15.93 -12.44
C GLY A 137 13.59 -16.35 -12.56
N SER A 138 13.98 -16.85 -13.73
CA SER A 138 15.36 -17.30 -14.02
C SER A 138 16.38 -16.18 -14.24
N GLY A 139 15.99 -14.92 -14.07
CA GLY A 139 16.84 -13.74 -14.25
C GLY A 139 17.38 -13.20 -12.91
N PRO A 140 18.37 -12.30 -12.93
CA PRO A 140 18.90 -11.71 -11.70
C PRO A 140 17.84 -10.77 -11.10
N ALA A 141 17.08 -11.24 -10.12
CA ALA A 141 16.10 -10.45 -9.37
C ALA A 141 16.45 -10.48 -7.88
N ARG A 142 16.30 -9.33 -7.22
CA ARG A 142 16.48 -9.21 -5.76
C ARG A 142 15.23 -8.62 -5.15
N ILE A 143 14.73 -9.23 -4.07
CA ILE A 143 13.65 -8.67 -3.26
C ILE A 143 14.22 -8.32 -1.89
N CYS A 144 14.20 -7.03 -1.55
CA CYS A 144 14.62 -6.51 -0.26
C CYS A 144 13.38 -6.31 0.60
N ARG A 145 13.17 -7.20 1.57
CA ARG A 145 12.07 -7.12 2.54
C ARG A 145 12.29 -5.96 3.51
N ALA A 146 11.20 -5.34 3.97
CA ALA A 146 11.28 -4.32 5.01
C ALA A 146 11.74 -4.96 6.34
N PRO A 147 12.51 -4.25 7.18
CA PRO A 147 12.90 -4.77 8.49
C PRO A 147 11.67 -4.92 9.40
N THR A 148 11.64 -6.01 10.18
CA THR A 148 10.66 -6.19 11.25
C THR A 148 11.07 -5.38 12.47
N ILE A 149 10.10 -4.71 13.10
CA ILE A 149 10.33 -3.99 14.36
C ILE A 149 10.54 -5.03 15.47
N VAL A 150 11.67 -4.94 16.17
CA VAL A 150 12.00 -5.79 17.31
C VAL A 150 11.97 -4.93 18.58
N GLY A 151 11.18 -5.33 19.57
CA GLY A 151 10.99 -4.58 20.81
C GLY A 151 9.88 -3.54 20.71
N SER A 152 10.03 -2.43 21.42
CA SER A 152 9.03 -1.37 21.44
C SER A 152 9.04 -0.58 20.14
N ASP A 153 7.84 -0.34 19.60
CA ASP A 153 7.67 0.56 18.48
C ASP A 153 7.74 2.02 18.95
N THR A 154 8.81 2.71 18.53
CA THR A 154 9.09 4.09 18.91
C THR A 154 8.92 5.06 17.75
N ILE A 155 8.20 4.67 16.69
CA ILE A 155 8.02 5.55 15.52
C ILE A 155 7.20 6.80 15.85
N TYR A 156 6.31 6.69 16.84
CA TYR A 156 5.55 7.82 17.37
C TYR A 156 6.20 8.35 18.65
N ASP A 157 6.32 9.67 18.71
CA ASP A 157 6.64 10.36 19.95
C ASP A 157 5.46 10.23 20.92
N GLN A 158 5.66 9.47 21.99
CA GLN A 158 4.62 9.22 23.00
C GLN A 158 4.16 10.52 23.69
N SER A 159 5.01 11.54 23.77
CA SER A 159 4.60 12.85 24.32
C SER A 159 3.56 13.54 23.43
N PHE A 160 3.65 13.33 22.10
CA PHE A 160 2.71 13.85 21.12
C PHE A 160 1.38 13.06 21.10
N LEU A 161 1.42 11.77 21.45
CA LEU A 161 0.21 10.94 21.57
C LEU A 161 -0.60 11.26 22.84
N ASN A 162 0.07 11.68 23.90
CA ASN A 162 -0.54 11.93 25.22
C ASN A 162 -1.14 13.34 25.38
N VAL A 163 -1.12 14.20 24.35
CA VAL A 163 -1.66 15.58 24.40
C VAL A 163 -3.21 15.62 24.38
N SER A 164 -3.88 14.53 24.75
CA SER A 164 -5.34 14.50 24.93
C SER A 164 -5.85 15.40 26.07
N GLU A 165 -4.97 16.04 26.87
CA GLU A 165 -5.35 17.19 27.71
C GLU A 165 -5.38 18.49 26.90
N TRP A 166 -6.33 18.57 25.98
CA TRP A 166 -6.69 19.80 25.30
C TRP A 166 -7.15 20.85 26.32
N HIS A 167 -6.32 21.86 26.57
CA HIS A 167 -6.70 23.09 27.28
C HIS A 167 -7.05 24.16 26.23
N PRO A 168 -8.34 24.54 26.07
CA PRO A 168 -8.68 25.67 25.22
C PRO A 168 -8.05 26.94 25.79
N ARG A 169 -7.42 27.74 24.92
CA ARG A 169 -7.23 29.18 25.17
C ARG A 169 -8.39 29.94 24.55
#